data_AF-A0A8J3GB83-F1
#
_entry.id   AF-A0A8J3GB83-F1
#
_cell.length_a   1.000
_cell.length_b   1.000
_cell.length_c   1.000
_cell.angle_alpha   90.00
_cell.angle_beta   90.00
_cell.angle_gamma   90.00
#
_symmetry.space_group_name_H-M   'P 1'
#
loop_
_entity.id
_entity.type
_entity.pdbx_description
1 polymer ?
#
loop_
_entity_poly.entity_id
_entity_poly.type
_entity_poly.pdbx_seq_one_letter_code
_entity_poly.pdbx_strand_id
1 'polypeptide(L)'
;MNHYSHFCAEDFVWDEAFRQWILAPTRENYRMWSNWLEENPEMTESVQLARDIVLSLHCRGPTLTDFEVEIEVQKTIDRLS
;
A
#
# COMPACT_ATOMS: atom_id res chain seq x y z
N MET A 1 -7.29 -18.09 8.41
CA MET A 1 -7.27 -17.17 7.24
C MET A 1 -8.36 -17.50 6.22
N ASN A 2 -9.52 -18.04 6.63
CA ASN A 2 -10.64 -18.29 5.70
C ASN A 2 -11.45 -17.04 5.36
N HIS A 3 -11.20 -15.90 6.04
CA HIS A 3 -11.91 -14.66 5.76
C HIS A 3 -11.44 -14.00 4.45
N TYR A 4 -10.20 -14.24 4.04
CA TYR A 4 -9.61 -13.66 2.83
C TYR A 4 -10.06 -14.35 1.54
N SER A 5 -10.66 -15.53 1.62
CA SER A 5 -11.12 -16.29 0.44
C SER A 5 -12.25 -15.60 -0.33
N HIS A 6 -12.91 -14.60 0.28
CA HIS A 6 -13.96 -13.79 -0.36
C HIS A 6 -13.50 -12.34 -0.62
N PHE A 7 -12.26 -11.99 -0.28
CA PHE A 7 -11.76 -10.63 -0.42
C PHE A 7 -11.38 -10.36 -1.88
N CYS A 8 -11.85 -9.24 -2.41
CA CYS A 8 -11.41 -8.76 -3.72
C CYS A 8 -10.09 -8.00 -3.57
N ALA A 9 -9.43 -7.71 -4.70
CA ALA A 9 -8.18 -6.95 -4.72
C ALA A 9 -8.31 -5.59 -3.99
N GLU A 10 -9.47 -4.94 -4.08
CA GLU A 10 -9.78 -3.70 -3.36
C GLU A 10 -9.80 -3.89 -1.84
N ASP A 11 -10.42 -4.96 -1.33
CA ASP A 11 -10.47 -5.25 0.11
C ASP A 11 -9.06 -5.48 0.68
N PHE A 12 -8.19 -6.16 -0.08
CA PHE A 12 -6.78 -6.34 0.28
C PHE A 12 -6.02 -5.00 0.34
N VAL A 13 -6.32 -4.05 -0.55
CA VAL A 13 -5.69 -2.73 -0.54
C VAL A 13 -6.07 -1.94 0.72
N TRP A 14 -7.29 -2.12 1.23
CA TRP A 14 -7.73 -1.48 2.48
C TRP A 14 -7.19 -2.17 3.75
N ASP A 15 -6.85 -3.46 3.66
CA ASP A 15 -6.32 -4.24 4.78
C ASP A 15 -4.94 -3.75 5.24
N GLU A 16 -4.81 -3.45 6.53
CA GLU A 16 -3.56 -2.94 7.10
C GLU A 16 -2.48 -4.03 7.21
N ALA A 17 -2.86 -5.27 7.53
CA ALA A 17 -1.92 -6.38 7.64
C ALA A 17 -1.36 -6.77 6.26
N PHE A 18 -2.17 -6.68 5.20
CA PHE A 18 -1.77 -6.87 3.82
C PHE A 18 -0.84 -5.74 3.37
N ARG A 19 -1.22 -4.46 3.57
CA ARG A 19 -0.34 -3.33 3.26
C ARG A 19 0.98 -3.41 4.01
N GLN A 20 0.97 -3.79 5.28
CA GLN A 20 2.19 -4.00 6.06
C GLN A 20 3.03 -5.14 5.46
N TRP A 21 2.42 -6.24 5.03
CA TRP A 21 3.13 -7.31 4.35
C TRP A 21 3.76 -6.86 3.01
N ILE A 22 3.10 -6.00 2.25
CA ILE A 22 3.63 -5.47 0.97
C ILE A 22 4.73 -4.43 1.20
N LEU A 23 4.54 -3.51 2.14
CA LEU A 23 5.45 -2.39 2.38
C LEU A 23 6.64 -2.74 3.29
N ALA A 24 6.40 -3.58 4.30
CA ALA A 24 7.37 -3.97 5.31
C ALA A 24 7.18 -5.44 5.73
N PRO A 25 7.46 -6.41 4.85
CA PRO A 25 7.26 -7.82 5.14
C PRO A 25 8.09 -8.28 6.34
N THR A 26 7.43 -8.72 7.41
CA THR A 26 8.06 -9.41 8.53
C THR A 26 8.18 -10.91 8.22
N ARG A 27 9.10 -11.59 8.91
CA ARG A 27 9.32 -13.04 8.71
C ARG A 27 8.07 -13.88 9.02
N GLU A 28 7.24 -13.43 9.95
CA GLU A 28 5.95 -14.04 10.26
C GLU A 28 4.93 -13.80 9.15
N ASN A 29 4.70 -12.56 8.74
CA ASN A 29 3.74 -12.25 7.68
C ASN A 29 4.13 -12.95 6.37
N TYR A 30 5.42 -12.95 6.01
CA TYR A 30 5.90 -13.65 4.82
C TYR A 30 5.53 -15.13 4.82
N ARG A 31 5.75 -15.83 5.93
CA ARG A 31 5.37 -17.26 6.04
C ARG A 31 3.86 -17.45 5.99
N MET A 32 3.12 -16.57 6.64
CA MET A 32 1.67 -16.64 6.72
C MET A 32 1.03 -16.46 5.33
N TRP A 33 1.42 -15.41 4.60
CA TRP A 33 0.93 -15.12 3.25
C TRP A 33 1.46 -16.11 2.20
N SER A 34 2.71 -16.58 2.34
CA SER A 34 3.27 -17.60 1.44
C SER A 34 2.49 -18.91 1.56
N ASN A 35 2.26 -19.41 2.78
CA ASN A 35 1.46 -20.62 2.98
C ASN A 35 0.03 -20.44 2.46
N TRP A 36 -0.58 -19.28 2.68
CA TRP A 36 -1.94 -19.01 2.22
C TRP A 36 -2.05 -18.96 0.69
N LEU A 37 -1.06 -18.40 0.00
CA LEU A 37 -0.99 -18.39 -1.47
C LEU A 37 -0.78 -19.79 -2.05
N GLU A 38 0.00 -20.65 -1.38
CA GLU A 38 0.15 -22.06 -1.77
C GLU A 38 -1.18 -22.82 -1.66
N GLU A 39 -2.00 -22.51 -0.65
CA GLU A 39 -3.33 -23.10 -0.47
C GLU A 39 -4.41 -22.48 -1.38
N ASN A 40 -4.23 -21.25 -1.85
CA ASN A 40 -5.22 -20.50 -2.64
C ASN A 40 -4.60 -19.90 -3.92
N PRO A 41 -4.17 -20.75 -4.88
CA PRO A 41 -3.56 -20.27 -6.12
C PRO A 41 -4.51 -19.38 -6.93
N GLU A 42 -5.83 -19.60 -6.84
CA GLU A 42 -6.86 -18.78 -7.50
C GLU A 42 -6.87 -17.32 -7.02
N MET A 43 -6.50 -17.09 -5.75
CA MET A 43 -6.42 -15.74 -5.18
C MET A 43 -5.10 -15.05 -5.49
N THR A 44 -4.13 -15.75 -6.09
CA THR A 44 -2.83 -15.19 -6.44
C THR A 44 -2.97 -14.01 -7.39
N GLU A 45 -3.88 -14.09 -8.38
CA GLU A 45 -4.15 -13.00 -9.30
C GLU A 45 -4.69 -11.76 -8.56
N SER A 46 -5.70 -11.95 -7.69
CA SER A 46 -6.28 -10.88 -6.87
C SER A 46 -5.24 -10.24 -5.93
N VAL A 47 -4.39 -11.05 -5.30
CA VAL A 47 -3.32 -10.60 -4.41
C VAL A 47 -2.25 -9.82 -5.17
N GLN A 48 -1.86 -10.28 -6.37
CA GLN A 48 -0.90 -9.56 -7.20
C GLN A 48 -1.46 -8.21 -7.64
N LEU A 49 -2.74 -8.17 -8.04
CA LEU A 49 -3.41 -6.94 -8.45
C LEU A 49 -3.51 -5.96 -7.27
N ALA A 50 -3.91 -6.43 -6.08
CA ALA A 50 -3.90 -5.63 -4.86
C ALA A 50 -2.51 -5.10 -4.51
N ARG A 51 -1.47 -5.93 -4.64
CA ARG A 51 -0.08 -5.53 -4.43
C ARG A 51 0.34 -4.42 -5.39
N ASP A 52 0.02 -4.55 -6.67
CA ASP A 52 0.34 -3.54 -7.68
C ASP A 52 -0.37 -2.20 -7.39
N ILE A 53 -1.63 -2.26 -6.94
CA ILE A 53 -2.38 -1.07 -6.50
C ILE A 53 -1.72 -0.46 -5.26
N VAL A 54 -1.39 -1.24 -4.23
CA VAL A 54 -0.73 -0.74 -3.00
C VAL A 54 0.62 -0.10 -3.34
N LEU A 55 1.44 -0.75 -4.17
CA LEU A 55 2.72 -0.21 -4.61
C LEU A 55 2.54 1.05 -5.47
N SER A 56 1.56 1.07 -6.36
CA SER A 56 1.23 2.25 -7.17
C SER A 56 0.72 3.42 -6.34
N LEU A 57 -0.10 3.16 -5.31
CA LEU A 57 -0.54 4.17 -4.34
C LEU A 57 0.63 4.68 -3.51
N HIS A 58 1.54 3.81 -3.11
CA HIS A 58 2.74 4.19 -2.36
C HIS A 58 3.73 4.97 -3.25
N CYS A 59 3.88 4.59 -4.52
CA CYS A 59 4.71 5.30 -5.51
C CYS A 59 4.09 6.62 -6.00
N ARG A 60 2.75 6.74 -6.01
CA ARG A 60 2.03 8.01 -6.26
C ARG A 60 1.72 8.78 -4.99
N GLY A 61 2.27 8.37 -3.83
CA GLY A 61 2.32 9.25 -2.68
C GLY A 61 3.26 10.41 -3.03
N PRO A 62 2.78 11.66 -3.18
CA PRO A 62 3.69 12.77 -3.27
C PRO A 62 4.43 12.83 -1.93
N THR A 63 5.75 12.72 -1.96
CA THR A 63 6.53 13.64 -1.13
C THR A 63 6.47 14.99 -1.82
N LEU A 64 5.29 15.61 -1.86
CA LEU A 64 5.22 17.00 -1.44
C LEU A 64 5.32 16.85 0.06
N THR A 65 6.55 16.77 0.57
CA THR A 65 6.75 16.98 1.98
C THR A 65 6.03 18.28 2.31
N ASP A 66 5.37 18.38 3.46
CA ASP A 66 4.77 19.63 3.93
C ASP A 66 5.73 20.82 3.78
N PHE A 67 7.03 20.53 3.78
CA PHE A 67 8.15 21.40 3.41
C PHE A 67 8.05 22.10 2.03
N GLU A 68 7.65 21.42 0.96
CA GLU A 68 7.54 22.04 -0.38
C GLU A 68 6.31 22.97 -0.48
N VAL A 69 5.22 22.61 0.20
CA VAL A 69 4.04 23.46 0.32
C VAL A 69 4.37 24.71 1.15
N GLU A 70 5.10 24.55 2.26
CA GLU A 70 5.50 25.66 3.13
C GLU A 70 6.48 26.64 2.44
N ILE A 71 7.44 26.13 1.65
CA ILE A 71 8.36 26.98 0.88
C ILE A 71 7.62 27.81 -0.17
N GLU A 72 6.64 27.25 -0.89
CA GLU A 72 5.91 28.01 -1.91
C GLU A 72 4.88 29.00 -1.33
N VAL A 73 4.29 28.69 -0.17
CA VAL A 73 3.49 29.67 0.58
C VAL A 73 4.36 30.83 1.07
N GLN A 74 5.58 30.55 1.55
CA GLN A 74 6.47 31.61 2.05
C GLN A 74 6.98 32.54 0.93
N LYS A 75 7.29 31.98 -0.25
CA LYS A 75 7.71 32.77 -1.43
C LYS A 75 6.61 33.67 -1.98
N THR A 76 5.34 33.26 -1.89
CA THR A 76 4.22 34.07 -2.35
C THR A 76 3.92 35.25 -1.42
N ILE A 77 4.15 35.08 -0.10
CA ILE A 77 3.99 36.16 0.88
C ILE A 77 5.15 37.19 0.79
N ASP A 78 6.38 36.73 0.56
CA ASP A 78 7.56 37.59 0.45
C ASP A 78 7.50 38.52 -0.78
N ARG A 79 6.96 38.04 -1.92
CA ARG A 79 6.77 38.89 -3.13
C ARG A 79 5.67 39.95 -2.99
N LEU A 80 4.83 39.86 -1.97
CA LEU A 80 3.73 40.79 -1.70
C LEU A 80 4.03 41.74 -0.54
N SER A 81 5.23 41.65 0.05
CA SER A 81 5.71 42.51 1.14
C SER A 81 6.62 43.63 0.63
#